data_AF-A0A2V4MT57-F1
#
_entry.id   AF-A0A2V4MT57-F1
#
_cell.length_a   1.000
_cell.length_b   1.000
_cell.length_c   1.000
_cell.angle_alpha   90.00
_cell.angle_beta   90.00
_cell.angle_gamma   90.00
#
_symmetry.space_group_name_H-M   'P 1'
#
loop_
_entity.id
_entity.type
_entity.pdbx_description
1 polymer ?
#
loop_
_entity_poly.entity_id
_entity_poly.type
_entity_poly.pdbx_seq_one_letter_code
_entity_poly.pdbx_strand_id
1 'polypeptide(L)'
;MLAAMSPSSAAFEPAPVRVVRGRDDACPGALRLHQADDGALARVRVPGGVLAAGQVRALAEAAVELGDGQLETTSRGNVQVRGLAAGCGAELAERLHAAGLLPSLSHDRVRNIVASPLADAMVPQVRALDELLQASPLAPGLSGRFLFALDDGRGDVASLDSDVTLIAQPDGSALLRLGRATAAARVEDGPRAALRAA
;
A
#
# COMPACT_ATOMS: atom_id res chain seq x y z
N MET A 1 6.46 -7.11 36.50
CA MET A 1 7.25 -7.87 35.51
C MET A 1 6.37 -8.08 34.29
N LEU A 2 6.55 -7.25 33.25
CA LEU A 2 5.82 -7.40 31.99
C LEU A 2 6.48 -8.52 31.19
N ALA A 3 5.74 -9.58 30.92
CA ALA A 3 6.17 -10.66 30.03
C ALA A 3 6.24 -10.12 28.59
N ALA A 4 7.43 -10.17 28.01
CA ALA A 4 7.64 -9.93 26.59
C ALA A 4 6.98 -11.06 25.80
N MET A 5 5.96 -10.73 25.01
CA MET A 5 5.41 -11.64 24.00
C MET A 5 6.36 -11.61 22.79
N SER A 6 7.05 -12.72 22.56
CA SER A 6 7.84 -12.94 21.35
C SER A 6 6.92 -12.94 20.12
N PRO A 7 7.27 -12.23 19.03
CA PRO A 7 6.52 -12.35 17.79
C PRO A 7 6.74 -13.77 17.23
N SER A 8 5.64 -14.46 16.94
CA SER A 8 5.65 -15.73 16.23
C SER A 8 6.17 -15.50 14.82
N SER A 9 7.41 -15.93 14.57
CA SER A 9 7.99 -16.06 13.23
C SER A 9 7.26 -17.19 12.51
N ALA A 10 6.18 -16.87 11.79
CA ALA A 10 5.74 -17.72 10.71
C ALA A 10 6.75 -17.53 9.57
N ALA A 11 7.46 -18.60 9.18
CA ALA A 11 8.40 -18.55 8.08
C ALA A 11 7.71 -18.01 6.83
N PHE A 12 8.25 -16.95 6.24
CA PHE A 12 7.86 -16.49 4.92
C PHE A 12 8.33 -17.55 3.92
N GLU A 13 7.41 -18.42 3.48
CA GLU A 13 7.63 -19.29 2.33
C GLU A 13 7.09 -18.57 1.08
N PRO A 14 7.94 -18.01 0.20
CA PRO A 14 7.45 -17.31 -0.98
C PRO A 14 6.74 -18.31 -1.91
N ALA A 15 5.45 -18.09 -2.14
CA ALA A 15 4.75 -18.71 -3.25
C ALA A 15 5.40 -18.28 -4.58
N PRO A 16 5.37 -19.12 -5.64
CA PRO A 16 5.98 -18.76 -6.92
C PRO A 16 5.37 -17.47 -7.46
N VAL A 17 6.22 -16.45 -7.61
CA VAL A 17 5.85 -15.16 -8.21
C VAL A 17 5.37 -15.40 -9.63
N ARG A 18 4.16 -14.94 -9.95
CA ARG A 18 3.52 -15.19 -11.24
C ARG A 18 3.60 -13.95 -12.12
N VAL A 19 4.06 -14.10 -13.35
CA VAL A 19 3.95 -13.07 -14.38
C VAL A 19 2.59 -13.22 -15.06
N VAL A 20 1.79 -12.15 -15.12
CA VAL A 20 0.40 -12.20 -15.63
C VAL A 20 0.19 -11.30 -16.83
N ARG A 21 -0.57 -11.78 -17.82
CA ARG A 21 -1.07 -11.04 -18.99
C ARG A 21 -2.60 -11.00 -18.94
N GLY A 22 -3.24 -9.83 -19.00
CA GLY A 22 -4.71 -9.70 -19.06
C GLY A 22 -5.32 -8.53 -18.28
N ARG A 23 -6.63 -8.26 -18.46
CA ARG A 23 -7.40 -7.14 -17.86
C ARG A 23 -8.15 -7.50 -16.56
N ASP A 24 -8.13 -8.75 -16.11
CA ASP A 24 -8.85 -9.18 -14.91
C ASP A 24 -8.07 -8.80 -13.64
N ASP A 25 -8.47 -7.71 -12.98
CA ASP A 25 -7.91 -7.18 -11.71
C ASP A 25 -6.38 -7.38 -11.55
N ALA A 26 -5.66 -7.24 -12.66
CA ALA A 26 -4.25 -7.60 -12.82
C ALA A 26 -3.35 -6.45 -12.38
N CYS A 27 -3.66 -5.85 -11.23
CA CYS A 27 -2.81 -4.82 -10.66
C CYS A 27 -1.46 -5.48 -10.32
N PRO A 28 -0.33 -5.02 -10.90
CA PRO A 28 0.97 -5.53 -10.52
C PRO A 28 1.19 -5.35 -9.02
N GLY A 29 1.76 -6.37 -8.40
CA GLY A 29 2.21 -6.35 -7.01
C GLY A 29 3.63 -6.89 -6.92
N ALA A 30 4.22 -6.89 -5.73
CA ALA A 30 5.54 -7.45 -5.50
C ALA A 30 5.58 -8.98 -5.74
N LEU A 31 4.44 -9.67 -5.62
CA LEU A 31 4.32 -11.12 -5.82
C LEU A 31 3.69 -11.51 -7.16
N ARG A 32 3.26 -10.52 -7.93
CA ARG A 32 2.68 -10.70 -9.27
C ARG A 32 3.19 -9.61 -10.19
N LEU A 33 4.32 -9.90 -10.83
CA LEU A 33 4.95 -8.96 -11.75
C LEU A 33 4.13 -8.82 -13.03
N HIS A 34 4.10 -7.61 -13.57
CA HIS A 34 3.52 -7.35 -14.88
C HIS A 34 4.62 -7.42 -15.94
N GLN A 35 4.36 -8.10 -17.07
CA GLN A 35 5.31 -8.11 -18.18
C GLN A 35 5.20 -6.81 -18.98
N ALA A 36 6.29 -6.05 -19.05
CA ALA A 36 6.45 -4.89 -19.91
C ALA A 36 7.54 -5.16 -20.99
N ASP A 37 7.72 -4.20 -21.90
CA ASP A 37 8.66 -4.30 -23.02
C ASP A 37 10.13 -4.26 -22.57
N ASP A 38 10.39 -3.59 -21.44
CA ASP A 38 11.70 -3.40 -20.82
C ASP A 38 12.08 -4.54 -19.85
N GLY A 39 11.14 -5.42 -19.51
CA GLY A 39 11.30 -6.45 -18.49
C GLY A 39 10.04 -6.60 -17.66
N ALA A 40 10.12 -7.31 -16.53
CA ALA A 40 8.98 -7.35 -15.61
C ALA A 40 8.93 -6.06 -14.76
N LEU A 41 7.74 -5.72 -14.27
CA LEU A 41 7.47 -4.56 -13.43
C LEU A 41 6.87 -5.03 -12.10
N ALA A 42 7.46 -4.59 -11.00
CA ALA A 42 6.91 -4.70 -9.66
C ALA A 42 6.37 -3.35 -9.23
N ARG A 43 5.18 -3.33 -8.65
CA ARG A 43 4.67 -2.18 -7.91
C ARG A 43 4.72 -2.48 -6.43
N VAL A 44 5.46 -1.67 -5.69
CA VAL A 44 5.60 -1.77 -4.24
C VAL A 44 4.60 -0.82 -3.59
N ARG A 45 3.76 -1.37 -2.71
CA ARG A 45 2.79 -0.59 -1.96
C ARG A 45 3.47 0.20 -0.85
N VAL A 46 3.13 1.48 -0.75
CA VAL A 46 3.66 2.41 0.25
C VAL A 46 2.48 3.18 0.86
N PRO A 47 1.93 2.73 1.99
CA PRO A 47 0.82 3.40 2.66
C PRO A 47 1.11 4.88 2.92
N GLY A 48 0.25 5.76 2.40
CA GLY A 48 0.39 7.20 2.52
C GLY A 48 1.62 7.79 1.84
N GLY A 49 2.36 7.01 1.04
CA GLY A 49 3.64 7.45 0.46
C GLY A 49 4.78 7.60 1.48
N VAL A 50 4.65 7.03 2.68
CA VAL A 50 5.64 7.16 3.75
C VAL A 50 6.66 6.02 3.68
N LEU A 51 7.94 6.37 3.50
CA LEU A 51 9.06 5.43 3.49
C LEU A 51 10.11 5.80 4.54
N ALA A 52 10.58 4.81 5.28
CA ALA A 52 11.75 4.94 6.12
C ALA A 52 13.03 4.91 5.27
N ALA A 53 14.11 5.55 5.75
CA ALA A 53 15.39 5.59 5.03
C ALA A 53 15.94 4.18 4.68
N GLY A 54 15.75 3.20 5.57
CA GLY A 54 16.14 1.80 5.29
C GLY A 54 15.34 1.17 4.15
N GLN A 55 14.05 1.48 4.05
CA GLN A 55 13.18 0.99 2.97
C GLN A 55 13.58 1.59 1.63
N VAL A 56 13.91 2.88 1.60
CA VAL A 56 14.40 3.55 0.38
C VAL A 56 15.71 2.91 -0.10
N ARG A 57 16.65 2.61 0.81
CA ARG A 57 17.90 1.93 0.45
C ARG A 57 17.66 0.53 -0.11
N ALA A 58 16.83 -0.27 0.55
CA ALA A 58 16.48 -1.60 0.08
C ALA A 58 15.83 -1.59 -1.31
N LEU A 59 14.96 -0.62 -1.58
CA LEU A 59 14.36 -0.41 -2.90
C LEU A 59 15.41 -0.03 -3.95
N ALA A 60 16.32 0.89 -3.62
CA ALA A 60 17.37 1.34 -4.54
C ALA A 60 18.34 0.20 -4.89
N GLU A 61 18.76 -0.59 -3.90
CA GLU A 61 19.59 -1.77 -4.09
C GLU A 61 18.88 -2.82 -4.98
N ALA A 62 17.61 -3.10 -4.70
CA ALA A 62 16.83 -4.01 -5.53
C ALA A 62 16.66 -3.51 -6.97
N ALA A 63 16.47 -2.20 -7.18
CA ALA A 63 16.37 -1.62 -8.52
C ALA A 63 17.67 -1.75 -9.30
N VAL A 64 18.82 -1.50 -8.66
CA VAL A 64 20.16 -1.62 -9.28
C VAL A 64 20.51 -3.06 -9.61
N GLU A 65 20.20 -4.00 -8.72
CA GLU A 65 20.66 -5.39 -8.85
C GLU A 65 19.70 -6.27 -9.65
N LEU A 66 18.39 -6.00 -9.57
CA LEU A 66 17.37 -6.85 -10.17
C LEU A 66 16.66 -6.22 -11.36
N GLY A 67 16.76 -4.89 -11.53
CA GLY A 67 16.03 -4.10 -12.52
C GLY A 67 16.94 -3.18 -13.36
N ASP A 68 16.39 -2.04 -13.78
CA ASP A 68 17.07 -1.04 -14.63
C ASP A 68 17.81 0.06 -13.84
N GLY A 69 17.89 -0.06 -12.51
CA GLY A 69 18.53 0.91 -11.63
C GLY A 69 17.68 2.14 -11.29
N GLN A 70 16.42 2.21 -11.73
CA GLN A 70 15.54 3.34 -11.45
C GLN A 70 14.40 2.99 -10.48
N LEU A 71 14.00 3.99 -9.70
CA LEU A 71 12.77 3.95 -8.91
C LEU A 71 11.80 4.99 -9.47
N GLU A 72 10.59 4.55 -9.82
CA GLU A 72 9.53 5.44 -10.29
C GLU A 72 8.48 5.63 -9.20
N THR A 73 8.07 6.87 -8.94
CA THR A 73 6.93 7.16 -8.07
C THR A 73 5.63 7.17 -8.88
N THR A 74 4.55 6.67 -8.28
CA THR A 74 3.23 6.64 -8.92
C THR A 74 2.38 7.82 -8.46
N SER A 75 1.35 8.17 -9.24
CA SER A 75 0.36 9.20 -8.88
C SER A 75 -0.42 8.91 -7.58
N ARG A 76 -0.28 7.72 -6.99
CA ARG A 76 -0.92 7.34 -5.73
C ARG A 76 0.08 7.07 -4.60
N GLY A 77 1.30 7.57 -4.71
CA GLY A 77 2.31 7.51 -3.65
C GLY A 77 3.06 6.17 -3.52
N ASN A 78 2.80 5.19 -4.40
CA ASN A 78 3.57 3.94 -4.45
C ASN A 78 4.85 4.08 -5.26
N VAL A 79 5.73 3.07 -5.17
CA VAL A 79 6.98 2.97 -5.93
C VAL A 79 6.89 1.83 -6.95
N GLN A 80 7.56 1.97 -8.09
CA GLN A 80 7.72 0.94 -9.10
C GLN A 80 9.21 0.64 -9.34
N VAL A 81 9.49 -0.65 -9.54
CA VAL A 81 10.77 -1.18 -9.99
C VAL A 81 10.55 -1.84 -11.34
N ARG A 82 11.34 -1.49 -12.34
CA ARG A 82 11.18 -1.89 -13.75
C ARG A 82 12.41 -2.58 -14.28
N GLY A 83 12.31 -3.11 -15.50
CA GLY A 83 13.40 -3.84 -16.13
C GLY A 83 13.75 -5.15 -15.41
N LEU A 84 12.83 -5.71 -14.62
CA LEU A 84 13.12 -6.86 -13.78
C LEU A 84 13.41 -8.09 -14.65
N ALA A 85 14.57 -8.71 -14.41
CA ALA A 85 14.98 -9.91 -15.13
C ALA A 85 14.03 -11.10 -14.91
N ALA A 86 13.97 -12.01 -15.87
CA ALA A 86 13.16 -13.22 -15.72
C ALA A 86 13.65 -14.05 -14.51
N GLY A 87 12.74 -14.37 -13.59
CA GLY A 87 13.03 -15.22 -12.43
C GLY A 87 13.47 -14.48 -11.15
N CYS A 88 13.73 -13.16 -11.19
CA CYS A 88 14.16 -12.41 -9.99
C CYS A 88 13.01 -12.11 -9.00
N GLY A 89 11.77 -12.48 -9.33
CA GLY A 89 10.60 -12.13 -8.53
C GLY A 89 10.65 -12.66 -7.09
N ALA A 90 11.14 -13.88 -6.88
CA ALA A 90 11.26 -14.46 -5.53
C ALA A 90 12.26 -13.67 -4.67
N GLU A 91 13.42 -13.36 -5.23
CA GLU A 91 14.45 -12.56 -4.56
C GLU A 91 13.97 -11.13 -4.26
N LEU A 92 13.27 -10.49 -5.19
CA LEU A 92 12.66 -9.20 -4.96
C LEU A 92 11.65 -9.26 -3.79
N ALA A 93 10.79 -10.29 -3.76
CA ALA A 93 9.82 -10.48 -2.70
C ALA A 93 10.48 -10.66 -1.32
N GLU A 94 11.56 -11.45 -1.24
CA GLU A 94 12.33 -11.64 -0.01
C GLU A 94 12.96 -10.33 0.49
N ARG A 95 13.58 -9.54 -0.40
CA ARG A 95 14.16 -8.23 -0.05
C ARG A 95 13.10 -7.26 0.46
N LEU A 96 11.94 -7.21 -0.23
CA LEU A 96 10.82 -6.35 0.18
C LEU A 96 10.21 -6.80 1.51
N HIS A 97 10.12 -8.12 1.75
CA HIS A 97 9.66 -8.64 3.03
C HIS A 97 10.62 -8.27 4.17
N ALA A 98 11.93 -8.47 3.97
CA ALA A 98 12.97 -8.10 4.94
C ALA A 98 12.98 -6.59 5.25
N ALA A 99 12.64 -5.75 4.27
CA ALA A 99 12.50 -4.31 4.44
C ALA A 99 11.14 -3.87 5.05
N GLY A 100 10.22 -4.81 5.31
CA GLY A 100 8.88 -4.51 5.81
C GLY A 100 7.96 -3.84 4.77
N LEU A 101 8.30 -3.92 3.48
CA LEU A 101 7.51 -3.41 2.36
C LEU A 101 6.53 -4.44 1.78
N LEU A 102 6.64 -5.69 2.24
CA LEU A 102 5.73 -6.78 1.92
C LEU A 102 5.35 -7.52 3.22
N PRO A 103 4.39 -6.98 4.01
CA PRO A 103 4.11 -7.49 5.35
C PRO A 103 3.52 -8.90 5.35
N SER A 104 2.82 -9.32 4.29
CA SER A 104 2.47 -10.72 4.07
C SER A 104 2.03 -11.02 2.64
N LEU A 105 2.00 -12.30 2.29
CA LEU A 105 1.64 -12.78 0.95
C LEU A 105 0.19 -12.45 0.55
N SER A 106 -0.74 -12.51 1.51
CA SER A 106 -2.14 -12.15 1.29
C SER A 106 -2.36 -10.63 1.20
N HIS A 107 -1.38 -9.83 1.66
CA HIS A 107 -1.48 -8.38 1.75
C HIS A 107 -0.67 -7.63 0.69
N ASP A 108 0.01 -8.33 -0.23
CA ASP A 108 0.58 -7.72 -1.44
C ASP A 108 -0.48 -6.93 -2.24
N ARG A 109 -1.72 -7.42 -2.22
CA ARG A 109 -2.87 -6.78 -2.88
C ARG A 109 -3.67 -5.87 -1.97
N VAL A 110 -3.28 -5.69 -0.71
CA VAL A 110 -4.06 -4.84 0.20
C VAL A 110 -3.98 -3.38 -0.22
N ARG A 111 -5.11 -2.70 -0.02
CA ARG A 111 -5.54 -1.61 -0.90
C ARG A 111 -4.71 -0.37 -0.67
N ASN A 112 -4.55 0.42 -1.72
CA ASN A 112 -3.67 1.58 -1.61
C ASN A 112 -4.28 2.60 -0.66
N ILE A 113 -3.45 3.21 0.16
CA ILE A 113 -3.81 4.35 0.99
C ILE A 113 -3.01 5.52 0.44
N VAL A 114 -3.68 6.53 -0.09
CA VAL A 114 -3.05 7.83 -0.42
C VAL A 114 -3.37 8.81 0.69
N ALA A 115 -2.43 9.68 1.03
CA ALA A 115 -2.61 10.68 2.07
C ALA A 115 -2.04 12.04 1.64
N SER A 116 -2.51 13.12 2.28
CA SER A 116 -1.93 14.46 2.09
C SER A 116 -0.41 14.42 2.30
N PRO A 117 0.42 14.75 1.29
CA PRO A 117 1.85 14.42 1.25
C PRO A 117 2.71 15.22 2.24
N LEU A 118 2.21 16.36 2.74
CA LEU A 118 2.92 17.24 3.68
C LEU A 118 2.28 17.24 5.07
N ALA A 119 1.40 16.27 5.35
CA ALA A 119 0.67 16.19 6.61
C ALA A 119 1.21 15.06 7.47
N ASP A 120 2.29 15.31 8.22
CA ASP A 120 2.86 14.35 9.18
C ASP A 120 1.81 13.85 10.19
N ALA A 121 0.82 14.69 10.50
CA ALA A 121 -0.31 14.36 11.34
C ALA A 121 -1.24 13.28 10.76
N MET A 122 -1.12 12.91 9.48
CA MET A 122 -1.85 11.80 8.86
C MET A 122 -1.14 10.46 9.02
N VAL A 123 0.16 10.44 9.33
CA VAL A 123 0.96 9.21 9.44
C VAL A 123 0.37 8.21 10.44
N PRO A 124 -0.09 8.62 11.64
CA PRO A 124 -0.73 7.68 12.58
C PRO A 124 -2.03 7.06 12.03
N GLN A 125 -2.84 7.82 11.31
CA GLN A 125 -4.13 7.41 10.76
C GLN A 125 -3.93 6.46 9.57
N VAL A 126 -2.94 6.75 8.72
CA VAL A 126 -2.49 5.85 7.65
C VAL A 126 -2.04 4.52 8.24
N ARG A 127 -1.17 4.55 9.26
CA ARG A 127 -0.68 3.34 9.95
C ARG A 127 -1.82 2.55 10.58
N ALA A 128 -2.71 3.21 11.31
CA ALA A 128 -3.85 2.56 11.95
C ALA A 128 -4.79 1.90 10.93
N LEU A 129 -5.08 2.56 9.81
CA LEU A 129 -5.89 1.96 8.74
C LEU A 129 -5.17 0.78 8.09
N ASP A 130 -3.86 0.91 7.85
CA ASP A 130 -3.05 -0.16 7.28
C ASP A 130 -3.03 -1.41 8.17
N GLU A 131 -2.81 -1.24 9.48
CA GLU A 131 -2.86 -2.32 10.47
C GLU A 131 -4.25 -2.98 10.53
N LEU A 132 -5.32 -2.20 10.48
CA LEU A 132 -6.70 -2.70 10.45
C LEU A 132 -7.00 -3.50 9.17
N LEU A 133 -6.52 -3.02 8.02
CA LEU A 133 -6.63 -3.76 6.76
C LEU A 133 -5.82 -5.06 6.81
N GLN A 134 -4.64 -5.03 7.42
CA GLN A 134 -3.79 -6.20 7.61
C GLN A 134 -4.40 -7.28 8.52
N ALA A 135 -5.16 -6.85 9.53
CA ALA A 135 -5.87 -7.74 10.43
C ALA A 135 -7.22 -8.24 9.89
N SER A 136 -7.71 -7.65 8.78
CA SER A 136 -9.06 -7.93 8.28
C SER A 136 -9.10 -9.14 7.34
N PRO A 137 -9.90 -10.18 7.64
CA PRO A 137 -10.08 -11.32 6.74
C PRO A 137 -10.86 -10.96 5.46
N LEU A 138 -11.58 -9.83 5.47
CA LEU A 138 -12.37 -9.35 4.33
C LEU A 138 -11.55 -8.50 3.37
N ALA A 139 -10.51 -7.82 3.86
CA ALA A 139 -9.69 -6.94 3.05
C ALA A 139 -9.14 -7.62 1.78
N PRO A 140 -8.69 -8.89 1.79
CA PRO A 140 -8.26 -9.58 0.57
C PRO A 140 -9.32 -9.64 -0.55
N GLY A 141 -10.62 -9.50 -0.24
CA GLY A 141 -11.72 -9.53 -1.22
C GLY A 141 -11.97 -8.23 -2.00
N LEU A 142 -11.40 -7.09 -1.58
CA LEU A 142 -11.59 -5.80 -2.27
C LEU A 142 -10.97 -5.80 -3.69
N SER A 143 -11.38 -4.93 -4.61
CA SER A 143 -10.67 -4.82 -5.91
C SER A 143 -9.23 -4.33 -5.70
N GLY A 144 -8.26 -4.78 -6.51
CA GLY A 144 -6.89 -4.23 -6.50
C GLY A 144 -6.82 -2.74 -6.90
N ARG A 145 -7.92 -2.18 -7.42
CA ARG A 145 -8.05 -0.75 -7.74
C ARG A 145 -8.61 0.08 -6.59
N PHE A 146 -9.14 -0.56 -5.55
CA PHE A 146 -9.77 0.10 -4.40
C PHE A 146 -8.76 1.05 -3.76
N LEU A 147 -9.20 2.28 -3.49
CA LEU A 147 -8.37 3.36 -2.98
C LEU A 147 -8.99 3.98 -1.74
N PHE A 148 -8.19 4.08 -0.69
CA PHE A 148 -8.46 4.92 0.46
C PHE A 148 -7.71 6.25 0.29
N ALA A 149 -8.36 7.38 0.53
CA ALA A 149 -7.73 8.70 0.62
C ALA A 149 -7.89 9.29 2.03
N LEU A 150 -6.78 9.72 2.63
CA LEU A 150 -6.74 10.42 3.91
C LEU A 150 -6.26 11.85 3.68
N ASP A 151 -7.21 12.78 3.68
CA ASP A 151 -6.98 14.20 3.47
C ASP A 151 -6.88 14.93 4.81
N ASP A 152 -5.93 15.85 4.95
CA ASP A 152 -5.74 16.66 6.16
C ASP A 152 -6.71 17.84 6.29
N GLY A 153 -7.65 17.98 5.35
CA GLY A 153 -8.63 19.06 5.29
C GLY A 153 -8.29 20.14 4.26
N ARG A 154 -7.10 20.10 3.64
CA ARG A 154 -6.69 21.05 2.59
C ARG A 154 -7.19 20.67 1.20
N GLY A 155 -7.63 19.43 1.01
CA GLY A 155 -8.14 18.95 -0.26
C GLY A 155 -7.08 18.39 -1.22
N ASP A 156 -5.86 18.13 -0.74
CA ASP A 156 -4.75 17.58 -1.52
C ASP A 156 -5.12 16.27 -2.24
N VAL A 157 -5.87 15.41 -1.56
CA VAL A 157 -6.22 14.05 -2.02
C VAL A 157 -7.72 13.80 -2.04
N ALA A 158 -8.52 14.72 -1.51
CA ALA A 158 -9.98 14.62 -1.51
C ALA A 158 -10.56 14.51 -2.95
N SER A 159 -9.94 15.14 -3.94
CA SER A 159 -10.41 15.14 -5.33
C SER A 159 -10.10 13.88 -6.13
N LEU A 160 -9.43 12.89 -5.54
CA LEU A 160 -8.96 11.69 -6.24
C LEU A 160 -10.07 10.66 -6.55
N ASP A 161 -11.34 10.97 -6.27
CA ASP A 161 -12.49 10.07 -6.45
C ASP A 161 -12.25 8.66 -5.84
N SER A 162 -11.57 8.61 -4.70
CA SER A 162 -11.28 7.36 -3.98
C SER A 162 -12.56 6.66 -3.54
N ASP A 163 -12.53 5.34 -3.44
CA ASP A 163 -13.69 4.55 -2.97
C ASP A 163 -14.09 4.96 -1.55
N VAL A 164 -13.11 5.24 -0.69
CA VAL A 164 -13.32 5.80 0.65
C VAL A 164 -12.39 6.98 0.85
N THR A 165 -12.94 8.13 1.23
CA THR A 165 -12.19 9.34 1.61
C THR A 165 -12.47 9.70 3.06
N LEU A 166 -11.42 9.88 3.85
CA LEU A 166 -11.46 10.54 5.15
C LEU A 166 -10.90 11.95 4.99
N ILE A 167 -11.61 12.96 5.47
CA ILE A 167 -11.17 14.36 5.48
C ILE A 167 -11.10 14.81 6.93
N ALA A 168 -9.91 15.10 7.44
CA ALA A 168 -9.71 15.53 8.81
C ALA A 168 -10.49 16.83 9.10
N GLN A 169 -10.95 16.97 10.34
CA GLN A 169 -11.62 18.17 10.84
C GLN A 169 -10.81 18.79 11.99
N PRO A 170 -10.90 20.11 12.21
CA PRO A 170 -10.15 20.79 13.27
C PRO A 170 -10.45 20.31 14.69
N ASP A 171 -11.62 19.69 14.90
CA ASP A 171 -12.06 19.14 16.19
C ASP A 171 -11.57 17.71 16.45
N GLY A 172 -10.73 17.15 15.57
CA GLY A 172 -10.17 15.82 15.68
C GLY A 172 -11.04 14.71 15.08
N SER A 173 -12.27 15.02 14.66
CA SER A 173 -13.10 14.09 13.89
C SER A 173 -12.68 14.03 12.41
N ALA A 174 -13.35 13.20 11.62
CA ALA A 174 -13.22 13.17 10.18
C ALA A 174 -14.58 13.15 9.47
N LEU A 175 -14.60 13.64 8.22
CA LEU A 175 -15.69 13.40 7.28
C LEU A 175 -15.35 12.17 6.43
N LEU A 176 -16.22 11.18 6.45
CA LEU A 176 -16.17 9.98 5.60
C LEU A 176 -17.05 10.18 4.37
N ARG A 177 -16.46 10.10 3.18
CA ARG A 177 -17.14 10.12 1.88
C ARG A 177 -16.87 8.82 1.13
N LEU A 178 -17.88 8.35 0.40
CA LEU A 178 -17.78 7.14 -0.44
C LEU A 178 -17.83 7.51 -1.92
N GLY A 179 -16.83 7.07 -2.68
CA GLY A 179 -16.70 7.36 -4.10
C GLY A 179 -16.91 8.85 -4.42
N ARG A 180 -17.82 9.11 -5.36
CA ARG A 180 -18.17 10.46 -5.83
C ARG A 180 -19.34 11.10 -5.08
N ALA A 181 -19.76 10.54 -3.95
CA ALA A 181 -20.88 11.09 -3.20
C ALA A 181 -20.58 12.52 -2.74
N THR A 182 -21.53 13.44 -2.88
CA THR A 182 -21.38 14.80 -2.34
C THR A 182 -21.61 14.84 -0.83
N ALA A 183 -22.38 13.89 -0.31
CA ALA A 183 -22.61 13.73 1.12
C ALA A 183 -21.40 13.07 1.80
N ALA A 184 -21.12 13.51 3.02
CA ALA A 184 -20.15 12.89 3.91
C ALA A 184 -20.75 12.70 5.31
N ALA A 185 -20.38 11.61 5.97
CA ALA A 185 -20.76 11.33 7.35
C ALA A 185 -19.63 11.73 8.28
N ARG A 186 -19.96 12.40 9.39
CA ARG A 186 -18.98 12.68 10.45
C ARG A 186 -18.69 11.41 11.24
N VAL A 187 -17.41 11.13 11.48
CA VAL A 187 -16.92 9.94 12.20
C VAL A 187 -15.82 10.34 13.19
N GLU A 188 -15.80 9.68 14.35
CA GLU A 188 -14.78 9.88 15.39
C GLU A 188 -13.56 8.98 15.14
N ASP A 189 -13.78 7.68 14.90
CA ASP A 189 -12.72 6.71 14.55
C ASP A 189 -12.64 6.56 13.03
N GLY A 190 -11.91 7.47 12.38
CA GLY A 190 -11.73 7.50 10.92
C GLY A 190 -11.24 6.16 10.35
N PRO A 191 -10.09 5.61 10.78
CA PRO A 191 -9.57 4.34 10.27
C PRO A 191 -10.56 3.18 10.36
N ARG A 192 -11.24 3.02 11.50
CA ARG A 192 -12.23 1.94 11.65
C ARG A 192 -13.48 2.17 10.80
N ALA A 193 -13.94 3.41 10.70
CA ALA A 193 -15.07 3.75 9.84
C ALA A 193 -14.74 3.49 8.36
N ALA A 194 -13.53 3.82 7.93
CA ALA A 194 -13.06 3.55 6.57
C ALA A 194 -13.02 2.05 6.27
N LEU A 195 -12.47 1.22 7.17
CA LEU A 195 -12.48 -0.23 6.99
C LEU A 195 -13.91 -0.79 6.89
N ARG A 196 -14.85 -0.31 7.72
CA ARG A 196 -16.25 -0.77 7.70
C ARG A 196 -17.00 -0.36 6.43
N ALA A 197 -16.57 0.71 5.79
CA ALA A 197 -17.18 1.21 4.57
C ALA A 197 -16.69 0.49 3.30
N ALA A 198 -15.56 -0.22 3.38
CA ALA A 198 -14.99 -1.01 2.31
C ALA A 198 -15.59 -2.42 2.27
#